data_AF-A0A1Q5F0L0-F1
#
_entry.id   AF-A0A1Q5F0L0-F1
#
_cell.length_a   1.000
_cell.length_b   1.000
_cell.length_c   1.000
_cell.angle_alpha   90.00
_cell.angle_beta   90.00
_cell.angle_gamma   90.00
#
_symmetry.space_group_name_H-M   'P 1'
#
loop_
_entity.id
_entity.type
_entity.pdbx_description
1 polymer ?
#
loop_
_entity_poly.entity_id
_entity_poly.type
_entity_poly.pdbx_seq_one_letter_code
_entity_poly.pdbx_strand_id
1 'polypeptide(L)'
;MELSGDPKFGEVEVEATAEELAALADAVVAGEGHLTFSAGVLAAIEVAATDGPGVLVSVDGERRVLVIGGDAAGRQVLAEVLRDIASTTDGGHTHVDHCPGHPWLAEGSLPLIVDNPLGGMPRRQLR
;
A
#
# COMPACT_ATOMS: atom_id res chain seq x y z
N MET A 1 2.41 2.72 11.56
CA MET A 1 2.12 2.95 10.14
C MET A 1 1.56 4.35 10.00
N GLU A 2 2.04 5.10 9.02
CA GLU A 2 1.61 6.44 8.65
C GLU A 2 1.22 6.45 7.18
N LEU A 3 0.12 7.13 6.86
CA LEU A 3 -0.34 7.33 5.49
C LEU A 3 -0.23 8.79 5.10
N SER A 4 0.60 9.06 4.10
CA SER A 4 0.73 10.36 3.45
C SER A 4 0.12 10.27 2.05
N GLY A 5 -0.46 11.37 1.56
CA GLY A 5 -0.96 11.47 0.20
C GLY A 5 -0.45 12.76 -0.40
N ASP A 6 0.18 12.69 -1.57
CA ASP A 6 0.61 13.90 -2.28
C ASP A 6 -0.46 14.27 -3.33
N PRO A 7 -1.32 15.28 -3.07
CA PRO A 7 -2.33 15.71 -4.02
C PRO A 7 -1.74 16.28 -5.32
N LYS A 8 -0.45 16.61 -5.35
CA LYS A 8 0.26 17.08 -6.54
C LYS A 8 0.66 15.95 -7.47
N PHE A 9 0.96 14.76 -6.95
CA PHE A 9 1.41 13.61 -7.73
C PHE A 9 0.35 12.50 -7.83
N GLY A 10 -0.71 12.58 -7.03
CA GLY A 10 -1.79 11.59 -7.03
C GLY A 10 -1.36 10.24 -6.46
N GLU A 11 -0.32 10.23 -5.62
CA GLU A 11 0.25 9.03 -5.01
C GLU A 11 -0.06 8.96 -3.50
N VAL A 12 -0.07 7.75 -2.98
CA VAL A 12 -0.20 7.47 -1.54
C VAL A 12 1.07 6.79 -1.06
N GLU A 13 1.62 7.26 0.05
CA GLU A 13 2.79 6.69 0.70
C GLU A 13 2.37 6.00 2.00
N VAL A 14 2.86 4.76 2.17
CA VAL A 14 2.68 3.93 3.35
C VAL A 14 4.03 3.78 4.03
N GLU A 15 4.27 4.51 5.11
CA GLU A 15 5.43 4.26 5.98
C GLU A 15 5.00 3.31 7.10
N ALA A 16 5.62 2.13 7.19
CA ALA A 16 5.21 1.09 8.13
C ALA A 16 6.39 0.26 8.64
N THR A 17 6.25 -0.31 9.85
CA THR A 17 7.22 -1.30 10.34
C THR A 17 7.06 -2.63 9.60
N ALA A 18 8.07 -3.50 9.70
CA ALA A 18 7.99 -4.86 9.16
C ALA A 18 6.75 -5.63 9.66
N GLU A 19 6.41 -5.49 10.94
CA GLU A 19 5.25 -6.15 11.55
C GLU A 19 3.92 -5.64 10.96
N GLU A 20 3.83 -4.33 10.75
CA GLU A 20 2.66 -3.67 10.17
C GLU A 20 2.50 -4.01 8.68
N LEU A 21 3.60 -4.09 7.93
CA LEU A 21 3.59 -4.55 6.53
C LEU A 21 3.21 -6.02 6.41
N ALA A 22 3.67 -6.87 7.33
CA ALA A 22 3.26 -8.28 7.37
C ALA A 22 1.76 -8.41 7.66
N ALA A 23 1.23 -7.64 8.61
CA ALA A 23 -0.21 -7.63 8.91
C ALA A 23 -1.05 -7.13 7.72
N LEU A 24 -0.56 -6.11 7.00
CA LEU A 24 -1.21 -5.64 5.77
C LEU A 24 -1.18 -6.71 4.68
N ALA A 25 -0.04 -7.38 4.47
CA ALA A 25 0.09 -8.46 3.49
C ALA A 25 -0.89 -9.61 3.80
N ASP A 26 -1.09 -9.96 5.07
CA ASP A 26 -2.04 -10.99 5.48
C ASP A 26 -3.48 -10.58 5.21
N ALA A 27 -3.86 -9.33 5.49
CA ALA A 27 -5.18 -8.79 5.12
C ALA A 27 -5.40 -8.81 3.60
N VAL A 28 -4.40 -8.43 2.81
CA VAL A 28 -4.43 -8.46 1.34
C VAL A 28 -4.64 -9.89 0.81
N VAL A 29 -3.92 -10.88 1.33
CA VAL A 29 -4.13 -12.30 0.97
C VAL A 29 -5.55 -12.75 1.33
N ALA A 30 -6.00 -12.45 2.54
CA ALA A 30 -7.36 -12.80 2.99
C ALA A 30 -8.43 -12.15 2.09
N GLY A 31 -8.12 -11.00 1.49
CA GLY A 31 -9.07 -10.21 0.73
C GLY A 31 -10.09 -9.51 1.64
N GLU A 32 -9.77 -9.37 2.92
CA GLU A 32 -10.58 -8.63 3.88
C GLU A 32 -9.69 -8.06 4.97
N GLY A 33 -10.00 -6.85 5.41
CA GLY A 33 -9.30 -6.25 6.53
C GLY A 33 -9.57 -4.77 6.67
N HIS A 34 -9.41 -4.28 7.89
CA HIS A 34 -9.48 -2.86 8.19
C HIS A 34 -8.38 -2.53 9.20
N LEU A 35 -7.36 -1.82 8.74
CA LEU A 35 -6.18 -1.45 9.51
C LEU A 35 -6.26 0.05 9.79
N THR A 36 -6.44 0.44 11.05
CA THR A 36 -6.54 1.84 11.46
C THR A 36 -5.19 2.40 11.88
N PHE A 37 -4.97 3.69 11.65
CA PHE A 37 -3.71 4.36 12.00
C PHE A 37 -3.92 5.54 12.93
N SER A 38 -2.92 5.77 13.77
CA SER A 38 -2.92 6.87 14.74
C SER A 38 -2.47 8.21 14.16
N ALA A 39 -1.90 8.24 12.95
CA ALA A 39 -1.35 9.42 12.31
C ALA A 39 -1.42 9.34 10.76
N GLY A 40 -1.48 10.49 10.10
CA GLY A 40 -1.54 10.61 8.64
C GLY A 40 -2.75 11.40 8.12
N VAL A 41 -2.83 11.57 6.79
CA VAL A 41 -3.97 12.22 6.11
C VAL A 41 -5.15 11.25 5.90
N LEU A 42 -4.85 9.95 5.83
CA LEU A 42 -5.83 8.87 5.78
C LEU A 42 -5.92 8.19 7.15
N ALA A 43 -7.11 7.71 7.50
CA ALA A 43 -7.42 7.13 8.80
C ALA A 43 -7.23 5.60 8.85
N ALA A 44 -7.34 4.93 7.69
CA ALA A 44 -7.25 3.47 7.61
C ALA A 44 -6.90 2.97 6.19
N ILE A 45 -6.50 1.70 6.13
CA ILE A 45 -6.50 0.88 4.91
C ILE A 45 -7.66 -0.10 5.04
N GLU A 46 -8.50 -0.17 4.02
CA GLU A 46 -9.53 -1.18 3.87
C GLU A 46 -9.15 -2.12 2.73
N VAL A 47 -9.15 -3.41 3.01
CA VAL A 47 -8.98 -4.46 2.02
C VAL A 47 -10.33 -5.11 1.80
N ALA A 48 -10.74 -5.22 0.54
CA ALA A 48 -11.95 -5.93 0.16
C ALA A 48 -11.73 -6.70 -1.14
N ALA A 49 -11.98 -8.01 -1.13
CA ALA A 49 -11.96 -8.81 -2.33
C ALA A 49 -13.02 -8.29 -3.30
N THR A 50 -12.60 -8.03 -4.54
CA THR A 50 -13.51 -7.63 -5.62
C THR A 50 -13.30 -8.54 -6.81
N ASP A 51 -14.34 -8.65 -7.64
CA ASP A 51 -14.21 -9.29 -8.94
C ASP A 51 -13.40 -8.38 -9.89
N GLY A 52 -12.77 -8.98 -10.90
CA GLY A 52 -12.02 -8.27 -11.94
C GLY A 52 -10.50 -8.48 -11.84
N PRO A 53 -9.76 -8.28 -12.93
CA PRO A 53 -8.35 -8.63 -13.00
C PRO A 53 -7.48 -7.64 -12.22
N GLY A 54 -6.62 -8.17 -11.35
CA GLY A 54 -5.60 -7.40 -10.65
C GLY A 54 -6.14 -6.61 -9.46
N VAL A 55 -5.23 -5.87 -8.81
CA VAL A 55 -5.51 -5.03 -7.63
C VAL A 55 -5.85 -3.62 -8.05
N LEU A 56 -6.93 -3.06 -7.50
CA LEU A 56 -7.27 -1.64 -7.61
C LEU A 56 -6.95 -0.93 -6.30
N VAL A 57 -6.04 0.04 -6.37
CA VAL A 57 -5.74 0.95 -5.24
C VAL A 57 -6.48 2.28 -5.46
N SER A 58 -7.28 2.70 -4.49
CA SER A 58 -8.04 3.96 -4.59
C SER A 58 -8.21 4.62 -3.22
N VAL A 59 -8.60 5.90 -3.19
CA VAL A 59 -8.90 6.61 -1.94
C VAL A 59 -10.39 6.91 -1.87
N ASP A 60 -11.03 6.47 -0.79
CA ASP A 60 -12.33 6.96 -0.37
C ASP A 60 -12.13 8.29 0.39
N GLY A 61 -12.37 9.41 -0.30
CA GLY A 61 -12.15 10.74 0.28
C GLY A 61 -13.11 11.10 1.41
N GLU A 62 -14.33 10.55 1.42
CA GLU A 62 -15.33 10.83 2.46
C GLU A 62 -14.96 10.11 3.76
N ARG A 63 -14.57 8.84 3.67
CA ARG A 63 -14.12 8.04 4.81
C ARG A 63 -12.65 8.29 5.16
N ARG A 64 -11.88 8.92 4.26
CA ARG A 64 -10.42 9.10 4.33
C ARG A 64 -9.71 7.76 4.47
N VAL A 65 -10.05 6.80 3.60
CA VAL A 65 -9.54 5.42 3.65
C VAL A 65 -8.84 5.08 2.34
N LEU A 66 -7.66 4.45 2.41
CA LEU A 66 -7.06 3.78 1.26
C LEU A 66 -7.77 2.45 1.05
N VAL A 67 -8.35 2.24 -0.11
CA VAL A 67 -9.06 1.01 -0.46
C VAL A 67 -8.18 0.19 -1.39
N ILE A 68 -7.92 -1.05 -1.00
CA ILE A 68 -7.21 -2.06 -1.78
C ILE A 68 -8.22 -3.15 -2.15
N GLY A 69 -8.68 -3.10 -3.40
CA GLY A 69 -9.54 -4.11 -4.01
C GLY A 69 -8.78 -5.01 -4.98
N GLY A 70 -9.39 -6.09 -5.46
CA GLY A 70 -8.83 -6.88 -6.55
C GLY A 70 -9.12 -8.37 -6.46
N ASP A 71 -8.75 -9.13 -7.49
CA ASP A 71 -8.83 -10.59 -7.50
C ASP A 71 -7.76 -11.26 -6.64
N ALA A 72 -7.94 -12.56 -6.37
CA ALA A 72 -7.00 -13.32 -5.55
C ALA A 72 -5.58 -13.36 -6.13
N ALA A 73 -5.44 -13.42 -7.45
CA ALA A 73 -4.15 -13.48 -8.11
C ALA A 73 -3.37 -12.16 -7.97
N GLY A 74 -4.00 -11.02 -8.23
CA GLY A 74 -3.37 -9.71 -8.04
C GLY A 74 -3.02 -9.46 -6.57
N ARG A 75 -3.95 -9.78 -5.66
CA ARG A 75 -3.73 -9.61 -4.22
C ARG A 75 -2.56 -10.46 -3.73
N GLN A 76 -2.40 -11.68 -4.24
CA GLN A 76 -1.26 -12.52 -3.89
C GLN A 76 0.07 -11.86 -4.25
N VAL A 77 0.17 -11.27 -5.44
CA VAL A 77 1.39 -10.54 -5.89
C VAL A 77 1.64 -9.31 -5.03
N LEU A 78 0.61 -8.49 -4.74
CA LEU A 78 0.78 -7.33 -3.86
C LEU A 78 1.25 -7.75 -2.47
N ALA A 79 0.69 -8.82 -1.90
CA ALA A 79 1.09 -9.32 -0.60
C ALA A 79 2.55 -9.83 -0.60
N GLU A 80 3.03 -10.42 -1.69
CA GLU A 80 4.43 -10.80 -1.84
C GLU A 80 5.35 -9.57 -1.84
N VAL A 81 5.01 -8.52 -2.59
CA VAL A 81 5.74 -7.24 -2.57
C VAL A 81 5.83 -6.67 -1.15
N LEU A 82 4.71 -6.66 -0.42
CA LEU A 82 4.67 -6.16 0.97
C LEU A 82 5.56 -7.00 1.90
N ARG A 83 5.54 -8.33 1.76
CA ARG A 83 6.38 -9.24 2.55
C ARG A 83 7.87 -9.08 2.23
N ASP A 84 8.21 -8.85 0.97
CA ASP A 84 9.59 -8.62 0.56
C ASP A 84 10.15 -7.36 1.25
N ILE A 85 9.41 -6.25 1.25
CA ILE A 85 9.78 -5.03 1.97
C ILE A 85 9.82 -5.24 3.49
N ALA A 86 8.85 -5.97 4.04
CA ALA A 86 8.84 -6.32 5.47
C ALA A 86 10.07 -7.15 5.89
N SER A 87 10.57 -8.01 5.00
CA SER A 87 11.72 -8.88 5.28
C SER A 87 13.08 -8.18 5.16
N THR A 88 13.11 -6.95 4.63
CA THR A 88 14.34 -6.21 4.40
C THR A 88 14.88 -5.65 5.71
N THR A 89 16.05 -6.13 6.13
CA THR A 89 16.63 -5.86 7.47
C THR A 89 17.20 -4.46 7.63
N ASP A 90 17.56 -3.81 6.52
CA ASP A 90 18.07 -2.45 6.42
C ASP A 90 17.06 -1.55 5.73
N GLY A 91 15.77 -1.83 5.93
CA GLY A 91 14.59 -1.14 5.38
C GLY A 91 14.45 -1.22 3.87
N GLY A 92 13.26 -0.88 3.40
CA GLY A 92 12.91 -1.03 1.99
C GLY A 92 12.01 0.10 1.54
N HIS A 93 12.09 0.37 0.25
CA HIS A 93 11.29 1.37 -0.44
C HIS A 93 10.91 0.79 -1.80
N THR A 94 9.63 0.81 -2.15
CA THR A 94 9.19 0.39 -3.47
C THR A 94 8.01 1.21 -3.95
N HIS A 95 7.95 1.37 -5.26
CA HIS A 95 6.84 1.97 -5.96
C HIS A 95 5.98 0.87 -6.59
N VAL A 96 4.69 0.90 -6.29
CA VAL A 96 3.67 0.03 -6.87
C VAL A 96 2.83 0.88 -7.81
N ASP A 97 3.17 0.78 -9.09
CA ASP A 97 2.55 1.53 -10.18
C ASP A 97 1.94 0.60 -11.22
N HIS A 98 0.86 1.06 -11.87
CA HIS A 98 0.27 0.32 -12.98
C HIS A 98 1.23 0.36 -14.16
N CYS A 99 1.63 -0.81 -14.64
CA CYS A 99 2.45 -0.97 -15.83
C CYS A 99 1.65 -1.69 -16.92
N PRO A 100 1.36 -1.07 -18.07
CA PRO A 100 0.63 -1.71 -19.16
C PRO A 100 1.26 -3.06 -19.56
N GLY A 101 0.45 -4.11 -19.54
CA GLY A 101 0.91 -5.49 -19.82
C GLY A 101 1.29 -6.32 -18.58
N HIS A 102 1.30 -5.72 -17.38
CA HIS A 102 1.46 -6.42 -16.11
C HIS A 102 0.11 -6.49 -15.38
N PRO A 103 -0.57 -7.65 -15.34
CA PRO A 103 -2.00 -7.72 -15.01
C PRO A 103 -2.33 -7.66 -13.52
N TRP A 104 -1.33 -7.55 -12.64
CA TRP A 104 -1.54 -7.70 -11.20
C TRP A 104 -1.96 -6.40 -10.50
N LEU A 105 -1.74 -5.24 -11.11
CA LEU A 105 -2.32 -3.95 -10.70
C LEU A 105 -3.23 -3.46 -11.82
N ALA A 106 -4.46 -3.07 -11.48
CA ALA A 106 -5.49 -2.66 -12.42
C ALA A 106 -5.24 -1.23 -12.91
N GLU A 107 -5.60 -0.96 -14.17
CA GLU A 107 -5.65 0.39 -14.72
C GLU A 107 -6.56 1.29 -13.86
N GLY A 108 -6.12 2.52 -13.60
CA GLY A 108 -6.80 3.46 -12.72
C GLY A 108 -6.44 3.33 -11.24
N SER A 109 -5.57 2.39 -10.87
CA SER A 109 -4.97 2.35 -9.53
C SER A 109 -4.15 3.60 -9.28
N LEU A 110 -4.27 4.16 -8.07
CA LEU A 110 -3.37 5.17 -7.57
C LEU A 110 -1.97 4.55 -7.34
N PRO A 111 -0.89 5.25 -7.75
CA PRO A 111 0.47 4.94 -7.33
C PRO A 111 0.56 4.77 -5.81
N LEU A 112 1.18 3.68 -5.37
CA LEU A 112 1.42 3.38 -3.97
C LEU A 112 2.92 3.28 -3.70
N ILE A 113 3.44 4.10 -2.82
CA ILE A 113 4.80 4.01 -2.28
C ILE A 113 4.72 3.25 -0.97
N VAL A 114 5.59 2.26 -0.79
CA VAL A 114 5.70 1.49 0.46
C VAL A 114 7.10 1.63 1.03
N ASP A 115 7.18 2.15 2.24
CA ASP A 115 8.41 2.47 2.95
C ASP A 115 8.49 1.74 4.30
N ASN A 116 9.63 1.11 4.55
CA ASN A 116 10.02 0.56 5.85
C ASN A 116 11.27 1.30 6.35
N PRO A 117 11.14 2.24 7.31
CA PRO A 117 12.18 3.21 7.67
C PRO A 117 13.30 2.63 8.54
N LEU A 118 13.25 1.35 8.93
CA LEU A 118 14.36 0.67 9.63
C LEU A 118 15.66 0.69 8.81
N GLY A 119 15.51 0.91 7.50
CA GLY A 119 16.52 1.41 6.60
C GLY A 119 16.42 2.89 6.52
N GLY A 120 17.40 3.58 7.08
CA GLY A 120 17.43 5.03 7.06
C GLY A 120 17.42 5.57 5.63
N MET A 121 16.24 5.77 5.05
CA MET A 121 16.02 6.82 4.07
C MET A 121 16.31 8.13 4.81
N PRO A 122 17.27 8.96 4.34
CA PRO A 122 17.52 10.24 4.96
C PRO A 122 16.23 11.04 4.88
N ARG A 123 15.57 11.21 6.03
CA ARG A 123 14.41 12.10 6.16
C ARG A 123 14.81 13.43 5.54
N ARG A 124 14.15 13.80 4.45
CA ARG A 124 14.37 15.09 3.79
C ARG A 124 14.02 16.17 4.81
N GLN A 125 15.03 16.73 5.46
CA GLN A 125 14.84 17.90 6.29
C GLN A 125 14.37 19.02 5.37
N LEU A 126 13.11 19.41 5.49
CA LEU A 126 12.61 20.65 4.92
C LEU A 126 13.47 21.77 5.53
N ARG A 127 14.30 22.40 4.69
CA ARG A 127 14.98 23.67 4.98
C ARG A 127 14.15 24.81 4.45
#